data_AF-A0A7S1QWU7-F1
#
_entry.id   AF-A0A7S1QWU7-F1
#
_cell.length_a   1.000
_cell.length_b   1.000
_cell.length_c   1.000
_cell.angle_alpha   90.00
_cell.angle_beta   90.00
_cell.angle_gamma   90.00
#
_symmetry.space_group_name_H-M   'P 1'
#
loop_
_entity.id
_entity.type
_entity.pdbx_description
1 polymer ?
#
loop_
_entity_poly.entity_id
_entity_poly.type
_entity_poly.pdbx_seq_one_letter_code
_entity_poly.pdbx_strand_id
1 'polypeptide(L)'
;ARLPVVGFGGSYGGMLAAWFRLKYPQSVDGVVAASAPIWSFDGLHPPYDFNAFNEGVTFDASRAGGSSDRCKRNLKAAWPKILAAGRTAEGRELLSQSFRTCTPVRPPAAGSDDAYDIVQWVSEPWGYLAMGNYPYASSYL
;
A
#
# COMPACT_ATOMS: atom_id res chain seq x y z
N ALA A 1 1.36 -0.42 46.55
CA ALA A 1 0.51 -0.89 45.44
C ALA A 1 1.25 -0.67 44.13
N ARG A 2 1.22 -1.62 43.19
CA ARG A 2 1.79 -1.44 41.85
C ARG A 2 0.89 -0.51 41.04
N LEU A 3 1.46 0.45 40.32
CA LEU A 3 0.72 1.30 39.38
C LEU A 3 0.45 0.51 38.08
N PRO A 4 -0.80 0.50 37.57
CA PRO A 4 -1.10 -0.11 36.28
C PRO A 4 -0.39 0.62 35.12
N VAL A 5 0.10 -0.15 34.15
CA VAL A 5 0.77 0.31 32.93
C VAL A 5 -0.01 -0.18 31.71
N VAL A 6 -0.40 0.75 30.84
CA VAL A 6 -1.08 0.45 29.57
C VAL A 6 -0.23 0.97 28.41
N GLY A 7 0.10 0.11 27.46
CA GLY A 7 0.87 0.47 26.26
C GLY A 7 -0.03 0.84 25.08
N PHE A 8 0.48 1.69 24.18
CA PHE A 8 -0.22 2.11 22.96
C PHE A 8 0.72 1.99 21.77
N GLY A 9 0.20 1.54 20.63
CA GLY A 9 0.97 1.49 19.40
C GLY A 9 0.08 1.37 18.17
N GLY A 10 0.50 2.00 17.07
CA GLY A 10 -0.14 1.91 15.76
C GLY A 10 0.75 1.17 14.75
N SER A 11 0.16 0.45 13.80
CA SER A 11 0.89 -0.28 12.75
C SER A 11 1.94 -1.23 13.37
N TYR A 12 3.20 -1.16 12.95
CA TYR A 12 4.29 -1.92 13.57
C TYR A 12 4.43 -1.67 15.08
N GLY A 13 4.21 -0.43 15.55
CA GLY A 13 4.16 -0.12 16.98
C GLY A 13 3.05 -0.87 17.71
N GLY A 14 1.92 -1.12 17.05
CA GLY A 14 0.83 -1.93 17.58
C GLY A 14 1.20 -3.41 17.67
N MET A 15 1.95 -3.94 16.70
CA MET A 15 2.50 -5.29 16.76
C MET A 15 3.46 -5.44 17.95
N LEU A 16 4.39 -4.47 18.11
CA LEU A 16 5.29 -4.41 19.25
C LEU A 16 4.54 -4.37 20.57
N ALA A 17 3.48 -3.54 20.68
CA ALA A 17 2.66 -3.46 21.87
C ALA A 17 1.99 -4.82 22.18
N ALA A 18 1.37 -5.45 21.19
CA ALA A 18 0.75 -6.77 21.33
C ALA A 18 1.75 -7.83 21.80
N TRP A 19 2.91 -7.93 21.14
CA TRP A 19 3.95 -8.88 21.51
C TRP A 19 4.58 -8.59 22.86
N PHE A 20 4.72 -7.31 23.23
CA PHE A 20 5.22 -6.91 24.54
C PHE A 20 4.28 -7.37 25.65
N ARG A 21 2.96 -7.22 25.49
CA ARG A 21 1.97 -7.76 26.44
C ARG A 21 2.03 -9.28 26.53
N LEU A 22 2.18 -9.98 25.40
CA LEU A 22 2.26 -11.45 25.39
C LEU A 22 3.53 -11.99 26.06
N LYS A 23 4.68 -11.31 25.87
CA LYS A 23 5.98 -11.76 26.39
C LYS A 23 6.29 -11.26 27.79
N TYR A 24 5.77 -10.10 28.17
CA TYR A 24 6.03 -9.46 29.46
C TYR A 24 4.75 -9.06 30.19
N PRO A 25 3.83 -10.02 30.46
CA PRO A 25 2.54 -9.71 31.07
C PRO A 25 2.64 -9.16 32.50
N GLN A 26 3.76 -9.36 33.19
CA GLN A 26 4.06 -8.76 34.49
C GLN A 26 4.46 -7.29 34.41
N SER A 27 4.93 -6.82 33.24
CA SER A 27 5.41 -5.45 33.05
C SER A 27 4.28 -4.52 32.64
N VAL A 28 3.35 -5.00 31.81
CA VAL A 28 2.24 -4.21 31.24
C VAL A 28 0.90 -4.91 31.49
N ASP A 29 -0.07 -4.19 32.03
CA ASP A 29 -1.40 -4.73 32.38
C ASP A 29 -2.29 -4.89 31.14
N GLY A 30 -2.10 -4.05 30.12
CA GLY A 30 -2.84 -4.11 28.87
C GLY A 30 -2.23 -3.24 27.77
N VAL A 31 -2.67 -3.45 26.53
CA VAL A 31 -2.19 -2.66 25.38
C VAL A 31 -3.32 -2.35 24.41
N VAL A 32 -3.24 -1.20 23.76
CA VAL A 32 -4.03 -0.85 22.58
C VAL A 32 -3.13 -1.01 21.35
N ALA A 33 -3.36 -2.07 20.59
CA ALA A 33 -2.65 -2.38 19.35
C ALA A 33 -3.48 -1.93 18.13
N ALA A 34 -3.40 -0.65 17.78
CA ALA A 34 -4.19 -0.06 16.71
C ALA A 34 -3.66 -0.45 15.32
N SER A 35 -4.54 -0.99 14.48
CA SER A 35 -4.23 -1.38 13.09
C SER A 35 -2.94 -2.21 12.96
N ALA A 36 -2.73 -3.16 13.88
CA ALA A 36 -1.53 -3.98 13.95
C ALA A 36 -1.67 -5.25 13.08
N PRO A 37 -0.89 -5.41 11.99
CA PRO A 37 -1.00 -6.58 11.10
C PRO A 37 -0.28 -7.81 11.69
N ILE A 38 -0.68 -8.24 12.89
CA ILE A 38 -0.06 -9.38 13.60
C ILE A 38 -0.26 -10.73 12.90
N TRP A 39 -1.17 -10.79 11.92
CA TRP A 39 -1.54 -11.99 11.17
C TRP A 39 -1.15 -11.93 9.68
N SER A 40 -0.12 -11.14 9.35
CA SER A 40 0.31 -10.91 7.96
C SER A 40 1.69 -11.51 7.66
N PHE A 41 1.91 -12.76 8.10
CA PHE A 41 3.18 -13.48 8.01
C PHE A 41 3.03 -14.88 7.43
N ASP A 42 4.11 -15.37 6.81
CA ASP A 42 4.18 -16.76 6.37
C ASP A 42 4.16 -17.73 7.55
N GLY A 43 3.58 -18.92 7.32
CA GLY A 43 3.49 -19.97 8.33
C GLY A 43 2.37 -19.81 9.35
N LEU A 44 1.45 -18.85 9.14
CA LEU A 44 0.25 -18.68 9.97
C LEU A 44 -0.86 -19.67 9.60
N HIS A 45 -1.79 -19.88 10.54
CA HIS A 45 -3.02 -20.63 10.34
C HIS A 45 -4.24 -19.79 10.78
N PRO A 46 -5.16 -19.45 9.85
CA PRO A 46 -5.09 -19.71 8.40
C PRO A 46 -3.89 -19.04 7.72
N PRO A 47 -3.43 -19.53 6.56
CA PRO A 47 -2.33 -18.93 5.82
C PRO A 47 -2.58 -17.46 5.49
N TYR A 48 -1.49 -16.68 5.48
CA TYR A 48 -1.53 -15.30 5.04
C TYR A 48 -1.93 -15.21 3.56
N ASP A 49 -2.88 -14.32 3.25
CA ASP A 49 -3.23 -13.96 1.89
C ASP A 49 -2.40 -12.75 1.43
N PHE A 50 -1.43 -13.01 0.55
CA PHE A 50 -0.57 -11.99 -0.04
C PHE A 50 -1.32 -10.90 -0.82
N ASN A 51 -2.55 -11.17 -1.26
CA ASN A 51 -3.37 -10.21 -2.00
C ASN A 51 -4.22 -9.32 -1.10
N ALA A 52 -4.46 -9.70 0.16
CA ALA A 52 -5.41 -9.02 1.04
C ALA A 52 -5.16 -7.51 1.16
N PHE A 53 -3.89 -7.09 1.19
CA PHE A 53 -3.53 -5.67 1.19
C PHE A 53 -4.03 -4.95 -0.08
N ASN A 54 -3.70 -5.49 -1.26
CA ASN A 54 -4.09 -4.91 -2.54
C ASN A 54 -5.61 -4.99 -2.80
N GLU A 55 -6.28 -6.00 -2.27
CA GLU A 55 -7.74 -6.07 -2.27
C GLU A 55 -8.35 -4.95 -1.44
N GLY A 56 -7.81 -4.65 -0.26
CA GLY A 56 -8.19 -3.50 0.55
C GLY A 56 -8.00 -2.17 -0.19
N VAL A 57 -6.83 -1.94 -0.79
CA VAL A 57 -6.57 -0.75 -1.60
C VAL A 57 -7.56 -0.64 -2.78
N THR A 58 -7.88 -1.76 -3.43
CA THR A 58 -8.85 -1.79 -4.52
C THR A 58 -10.29 -1.54 -4.03
N PHE A 59 -10.62 -1.96 -2.82
CA PHE A 59 -11.90 -1.68 -2.16
C PHE A 59 -12.07 -0.19 -1.88
N ASP A 60 -11.03 0.49 -1.39
CA ASP A 60 -11.06 1.94 -1.14
C ASP A 60 -11.26 2.75 -2.42
N ALA A 61 -10.75 2.26 -3.56
CA ALA A 61 -11.00 2.81 -4.89
C ALA A 61 -12.41 2.49 -5.47
N SER A 62 -13.33 1.96 -4.66
CA SER A 62 -14.71 1.62 -5.05
C SER A 62 -15.76 2.55 -4.44
N ARG A 63 -17.01 2.43 -4.90
CA ARG A 63 -18.15 3.15 -4.28
C ARG A 63 -18.34 2.83 -2.80
N ALA A 64 -18.13 1.58 -2.42
CA ALA A 64 -18.26 1.17 -1.02
C ALA A 64 -17.13 1.74 -0.13
N GLY A 65 -15.95 1.98 -0.72
CA GLY A 65 -14.79 2.57 -0.05
C GLY A 65 -14.74 4.11 -0.09
N GLY A 66 -15.78 4.77 -0.63
CA GLY A 66 -15.87 6.23 -0.68
C GLY A 66 -15.42 6.88 -1.99
N SER A 67 -15.06 6.09 -3.01
CA SER A 67 -14.67 6.55 -4.35
C SER A 67 -15.77 6.35 -5.39
N SER A 68 -15.53 6.68 -6.67
CA SER A 68 -16.38 6.20 -7.77
C SER A 68 -15.93 4.81 -8.21
N ASP A 69 -16.85 3.90 -8.59
CA ASP A 69 -16.44 2.63 -9.22
C ASP A 69 -15.71 2.81 -10.56
N ARG A 70 -15.78 4.01 -11.17
CA ARG A 70 -14.93 4.36 -12.31
C ARG A 70 -13.44 4.41 -11.91
N CYS A 71 -13.11 4.75 -10.66
CA CYS A 71 -11.74 4.83 -10.15
C CYS A 71 -11.03 3.48 -10.29
N LYS A 72 -11.51 2.43 -9.60
CA LYS A 72 -10.93 1.08 -9.72
C LYS A 72 -10.93 0.53 -11.15
N ARG A 73 -11.94 0.85 -11.98
CA ARG A 73 -11.97 0.42 -13.38
C ARG A 73 -10.89 1.11 -14.22
N ASN A 74 -10.72 2.41 -14.05
CA ASN A 74 -9.72 3.19 -14.77
C ASN A 74 -8.30 2.78 -14.35
N LEU A 75 -8.07 2.57 -13.05
CA LEU A 75 -6.80 2.06 -12.52
C LEU A 75 -6.40 0.75 -13.20
N LYS A 76 -7.29 -0.25 -13.16
CA LYS A 76 -7.05 -1.57 -13.78
C LYS A 76 -6.83 -1.47 -15.29
N ALA A 77 -7.52 -0.55 -15.96
CA ALA A 77 -7.37 -0.34 -17.39
C ALA A 77 -6.10 0.43 -17.79
N ALA A 78 -5.46 1.15 -16.86
CA ALA A 78 -4.26 1.95 -17.13
C ALA A 78 -3.01 1.07 -17.27
N TRP A 79 -2.84 0.05 -16.41
CA TRP A 79 -1.66 -0.82 -16.39
C TRP A 79 -1.29 -1.43 -17.75
N PRO A 80 -2.19 -2.15 -18.45
CA PRO A 80 -1.85 -2.71 -19.76
C PRO A 80 -1.57 -1.64 -20.82
N LYS A 81 -2.17 -0.44 -20.69
CA LYS A 81 -1.94 0.66 -21.64
C LYS A 81 -0.54 1.24 -21.49
N ILE A 82 -0.06 1.39 -20.26
CA ILE A 82 1.30 1.86 -19.98
C ILE A 82 2.31 0.87 -20.56
N LEU A 83 2.15 -0.42 -20.26
CA LEU A 83 3.03 -1.47 -20.77
C LEU A 83 3.02 -1.55 -22.31
N ALA A 84 1.85 -1.39 -22.94
CA ALA A 84 1.74 -1.37 -24.40
C ALA A 84 2.43 -0.15 -25.01
N ALA A 85 2.25 1.04 -24.40
CA ALA A 85 2.86 2.28 -24.86
C ALA A 85 4.41 2.19 -24.83
N GLY A 86 4.98 1.54 -23.81
CA GLY A 86 6.43 1.33 -23.68
C GLY A 86 7.10 0.65 -24.88
N ARG A 87 6.33 -0.12 -25.68
CA ARG A 87 6.85 -0.90 -26.82
C ARG A 87 7.10 -0.06 -28.07
N THR A 88 6.53 1.15 -28.16
CA THR A 88 6.62 2.01 -29.35
C THR A 88 7.38 3.29 -29.03
N ALA A 89 8.01 3.91 -30.03
CA ALA A 89 8.70 5.18 -29.82
C ALA A 89 7.72 6.29 -29.42
N GLU A 90 6.60 6.37 -30.12
CA GLU A 90 5.53 7.34 -29.89
C GLU A 90 4.88 7.13 -28.52
N GLY A 91 4.66 5.88 -28.11
CA GLY A 91 4.12 5.56 -26.81
C GLY A 91 5.08 5.91 -25.66
N ARG A 92 6.39 5.72 -25.83
CA ARG A 92 7.38 6.15 -24.83
C ARG A 92 7.47 7.67 -24.70
N GLU A 93 7.34 8.40 -25.81
CA GLU A 93 7.24 9.86 -25.76
C GLU A 93 5.98 10.30 -25.01
N LEU A 94 4.83 9.68 -25.30
CA LEU A 94 3.58 9.92 -24.56
C LEU A 94 3.74 9.66 -23.06
N LEU A 95 4.38 8.55 -22.67
CA LEU A 95 4.63 8.23 -21.26
C LEU A 95 5.54 9.27 -20.61
N SER A 96 6.62 9.67 -21.28
CA SER A 96 7.56 10.67 -20.77
C SER A 96 6.86 12.00 -20.49
N GLN A 97 6.00 12.45 -21.40
CA GLN A 97 5.21 13.68 -21.25
C GLN A 97 4.13 13.55 -20.17
N SER A 98 3.39 12.44 -20.16
CA SER A 98 2.25 12.22 -19.26
C SER A 98 2.69 12.11 -17.80
N PHE A 99 3.78 11.40 -17.55
CA PHE A 99 4.34 11.19 -16.21
C PHE A 99 5.41 12.22 -15.85
N ARG A 100 5.79 13.11 -16.77
CA ARG A 100 6.83 14.15 -16.60
C ARG A 100 8.13 13.55 -16.06
N THR A 101 8.56 12.44 -16.66
CA THR A 101 9.77 11.73 -16.24
C THR A 101 10.99 12.63 -16.40
N CYS A 102 11.95 12.54 -15.47
CA CYS A 102 13.18 13.34 -15.54
C CYS A 102 14.05 12.98 -16.75
N THR A 103 13.98 11.73 -17.20
CA THR A 103 14.63 11.22 -18.40
C THR A 103 13.58 10.62 -19.32
N PRO A 104 13.77 10.65 -20.66
CA PRO A 104 12.87 9.97 -21.58
C PRO A 104 12.76 8.48 -21.26
N VAL A 105 11.55 7.93 -21.38
CA VAL A 105 11.29 6.49 -21.23
C VAL A 105 12.06 5.73 -22.31
N ARG A 106 12.89 4.77 -21.87
CA ARG A 106 13.77 4.00 -22.75
C ARG A 106 13.07 2.77 -23.33
N PRO A 107 13.49 2.29 -24.51
CA PRO A 107 13.01 1.01 -25.01
C PRO A 107 13.38 -0.12 -24.04
N PRO A 108 12.55 -1.18 -23.93
CA PRO A 108 12.88 -2.34 -23.11
C PRO A 108 14.22 -2.96 -23.51
N ALA A 109 15.03 -3.32 -22.52
CA ALA A 109 16.32 -3.98 -22.68
C ALA A 109 16.43 -5.16 -21.71
N ALA A 110 17.46 -5.99 -21.88
CA ALA A 110 17.70 -7.10 -20.94
C ALA A 110 17.87 -6.55 -19.51
N GLY A 111 16.91 -6.87 -18.63
CA GLY A 111 16.91 -6.42 -17.24
C GLY A 111 16.41 -4.99 -16.99
N SER A 112 15.83 -4.30 -17.98
CA SER A 112 15.27 -2.95 -17.80
C SER A 112 13.98 -2.77 -18.61
N ASP A 113 12.91 -2.35 -17.97
CA ASP A 113 11.64 -2.00 -18.61
C ASP A 113 11.04 -0.77 -17.93
N ASP A 114 11.38 0.41 -18.44
CA ASP A 114 10.95 1.69 -17.86
C ASP A 114 9.41 1.81 -17.80
N ALA A 115 8.67 1.18 -18.70
CA ALA A 115 7.21 1.20 -18.66
C ALA A 115 6.67 0.32 -17.53
N TYR A 116 7.31 -0.81 -17.25
CA TYR A 116 7.01 -1.61 -16.08
C TYR A 116 7.36 -0.86 -14.78
N ASP A 117 8.50 -0.19 -14.73
CA ASP A 117 8.91 0.63 -13.58
C ASP A 117 7.91 1.76 -13.31
N ILE A 118 7.39 2.40 -14.36
CA ILE A 118 6.28 3.36 -14.24
C ILE A 118 5.05 2.70 -13.63
N VAL A 119 4.64 1.50 -14.07
CA VAL A 119 3.48 0.81 -13.47
C VAL A 119 3.71 0.56 -11.97
N GLN A 120 4.90 0.10 -11.58
CA GLN A 120 5.24 -0.10 -10.17
C GLN A 120 5.15 1.21 -9.40
N TRP A 121 5.81 2.25 -9.88
CA TRP A 121 5.82 3.57 -9.23
C TRP A 121 4.42 4.18 -9.12
N VAL A 122 3.59 4.14 -10.18
CA VAL A 122 2.22 4.69 -10.15
C VAL A 122 1.28 3.87 -9.27
N SER A 123 1.61 2.60 -8.99
CA SER A 123 0.82 1.76 -8.09
C SER A 123 1.01 2.10 -6.61
N GLU A 124 2.21 2.56 -6.21
CA GLU A 124 2.54 2.84 -4.81
C GLU A 124 1.66 3.92 -4.14
N PRO A 125 1.38 5.08 -4.77
CA PRO A 125 0.55 6.12 -4.15
C PRO A 125 -0.84 5.65 -3.73
N TRP A 126 -1.40 4.63 -4.38
CA TRP A 126 -2.73 4.11 -4.03
C TRP A 126 -2.74 3.43 -2.67
N GLY A 127 -1.64 2.79 -2.27
CA GLY A 127 -1.48 2.26 -0.92
C GLY A 127 -1.47 3.36 0.13
N TYR A 128 -0.71 4.43 -0.10
CA TYR A 128 -0.65 5.59 0.80
C TYR A 128 -2.00 6.31 0.90
N LEU A 129 -2.69 6.52 -0.22
CA LEU A 129 -4.02 7.14 -0.24
C LEU A 129 -5.06 6.30 0.51
N ALA A 130 -5.02 4.97 0.37
CA ALA A 130 -5.90 4.05 1.11
C ALA A 130 -5.62 4.13 2.62
N MET A 131 -4.36 4.02 3.03
CA MET A 131 -3.96 4.10 4.44
C MET A 131 -4.24 5.48 5.06
N GLY A 132 -4.15 6.54 4.26
CA GLY A 132 -4.33 7.94 4.65
C GLY A 132 -5.69 8.53 4.35
N ASN A 133 -6.72 7.70 4.13
CA ASN A 133 -8.08 8.12 3.80
C ASN A 133 -8.83 8.72 5.02
N TYR A 134 -8.28 9.79 5.59
CA TYR A 134 -8.83 10.50 6.72
C TYR A 134 -9.99 11.43 6.29
N PRO A 135 -11.00 11.65 7.15
CA PRO A 135 -12.12 12.56 6.86
C PRO A 135 -11.74 14.05 7.02
N TYR A 136 -10.45 14.36 7.16
CA TYR A 136 -9.87 15.70 7.29
C TYR A 136 -8.44 15.71 6.75
N ALA A 137 -7.91 16.90 6.46
CA ALA A 137 -6.54 17.05 5.96
C ALA A 137 -5.50 16.58 6.98
N SER A 138 -4.52 15.78 6.53
CA SER A 138 -3.46 15.21 7.35
C SER A 138 -2.13 15.28 6.62
N SER A 139 -1.04 15.32 7.37
CA SER A 139 0.34 15.29 6.88
C SER A 139 1.12 14.07 7.40
N TYR A 140 0.42 13.04 7.88
CA TYR A 140 1.05 11.86 8.47
C TYR A 140 1.61 10.89 7.44
N LEU A 141 0.81 10.59 6.41
CA LEU A 141 1.16 9.70 5.30
C LEU A 141 1.50 10.50 4.05
#